data_AF-A0A0B6RZ18-F1
#
_entry.id   AF-A0A0B6RZ18-F1
#
_cell.length_a   1.000
_cell.length_b   1.000
_cell.length_c   1.000
_cell.angle_alpha   90.00
_cell.angle_beta   90.00
_cell.angle_gamma   90.00
#
_symmetry.space_group_name_H-M   'P 1'
#
loop_
_entity.id
_entity.type
_entity.pdbx_description
1 polymer ?
#
loop_
_entity_poly.entity_id
_entity_poly.type
_entity_poly.pdbx_seq_one_letter_code
_entity_poly.pdbx_strand_id
1 'polypeptide(L)'
;MSPLIVVYVLMHLALCSTVGWLLMLPQSPAWRAVLGVIQFGALWNLAGLIWLGYNDVWPGEPVITGGFCLAILGAMFFKRPLATRKAQP
;
A
#
# COMPACT_ATOMS: atom_id res chain seq x y z
N MET A 1 10.44 -19.83 -11.94
CA MET A 1 10.60 -18.56 -11.20
C MET A 1 11.55 -18.79 -10.04
N SER A 2 12.48 -17.86 -9.78
CA SER A 2 13.35 -17.94 -8.60
C SER A 2 12.51 -17.89 -7.31
N PRO A 3 12.86 -18.65 -6.25
CA PRO A 3 12.14 -18.62 -4.98
C PRO A 3 12.03 -17.20 -4.40
N LEU A 4 13.01 -16.33 -4.64
CA LEU A 4 12.98 -14.93 -4.23
C LEU A 4 11.85 -14.14 -4.89
N ILE A 5 11.59 -14.39 -6.18
CA ILE A 5 10.51 -13.73 -6.92
C ILE A 5 9.16 -14.17 -6.39
N VAL A 6 9.01 -15.45 -6.04
CA VAL A 6 7.77 -15.99 -5.45
C VAL A 6 7.49 -15.33 -4.10
N VAL A 7 8.50 -15.25 -3.22
CA VAL A 7 8.35 -14.56 -1.92
C VAL A 7 7.99 -13.09 -2.12
N TYR A 8 8.66 -12.41 -3.05
CA TYR A 8 8.39 -11.00 -3.36
C TYR A 8 6.95 -10.77 -3.85
N VAL A 9 6.44 -11.62 -4.75
CA VAL A 9 5.05 -11.58 -5.22
C VAL A 9 4.08 -11.80 -4.07
N LEU A 10 4.32 -12.81 -3.22
CA LEU A 10 3.45 -13.10 -2.08
C LEU A 10 3.40 -11.94 -1.09
N MET A 11 4.53 -11.27 -0.83
CA MET A 11 4.57 -10.08 0.02
C MET A 11 3.75 -8.93 -0.57
N HIS A 12 3.83 -8.70 -1.88
CA HIS A 12 3.05 -7.64 -2.54
C HIS A 12 1.55 -7.96 -2.58
N LEU A 13 1.18 -9.23 -2.74
CA LEU A 13 -0.23 -9.66 -2.63
C LEU A 13 -0.76 -9.47 -1.20
N ALA A 14 0.03 -9.82 -0.18
CA ALA A 14 -0.31 -9.59 1.22
C ALA A 14 -0.47 -8.08 1.51
N LEU A 15 0.43 -7.25 0.99
CA LEU A 15 0.36 -5.79 1.14
C LEU A 15 -0.89 -5.23 0.46
N CYS A 16 -1.13 -5.58 -0.81
CA CYS A 16 -2.30 -5.14 -1.58
C CYS A 16 -3.62 -5.55 -0.93
N SER A 17 -3.72 -6.76 -0.40
CA SER A 17 -4.94 -7.24 0.27
C SER A 17 -5.16 -6.53 1.60
N THR A 18 -4.10 -6.33 2.38
CA THR A 18 -4.17 -5.65 3.68
C THR A 18 -4.52 -4.17 3.51
N VAL A 19 -3.84 -3.45 2.62
CA VAL A 19 -4.10 -2.03 2.37
C VAL A 19 -5.44 -1.84 1.65
N GLY A 20 -5.80 -2.72 0.73
CA GLY A 20 -7.13 -2.75 0.11
C GLY A 20 -8.24 -2.94 1.14
N TRP A 21 -8.06 -3.85 2.11
CA TRP A 21 -8.99 -4.02 3.22
C TRP A 21 -9.08 -2.76 4.09
N LEU A 22 -7.94 -2.15 4.46
CA LEU A 22 -7.92 -0.89 5.21
C LEU A 22 -8.63 0.25 4.47
N LEU A 23 -8.53 0.31 3.13
CA LEU A 23 -9.23 1.30 2.30
C LEU A 23 -10.76 1.16 2.33
N MET A 24 -11.28 -0.04 2.60
CA MET A 24 -12.72 -0.29 2.77
C MET A 24 -13.26 0.22 4.11
N LEU A 25 -12.40 0.45 5.10
CA LEU A 25 -12.82 0.95 6.41
C LEU A 25 -13.11 2.46 6.36
N PRO A 26 -14.06 2.94 7.20
CA PRO A 26 -14.31 4.36 7.34
C PRO A 26 -13.09 5.03 7.97
N GLN A 27 -12.55 6.02 7.26
CA GLN A 27 -11.33 6.72 7.63
C GLN A 27 -11.30 8.12 7.04
N SER A 28 -10.42 8.96 7.57
CA SER A 28 -10.25 10.33 7.08
C SER A 28 -9.71 10.35 5.64
N PRO A 29 -10.04 11.37 4.83
CA PRO A 29 -9.52 11.49 3.47
C PRO A 29 -8.00 11.54 3.41
N ALA A 30 -7.34 12.07 4.44
CA ALA A 30 -5.89 12.07 4.56
C ALA A 30 -5.31 10.65 4.67
N TRP A 31 -5.94 9.79 5.50
CA TRP A 31 -5.55 8.38 5.61
C TRP A 31 -5.82 7.59 4.33
N ARG A 32 -6.90 7.89 3.60
CA ARG A 32 -7.15 7.29 2.27
C ARG A 32 -6.06 7.64 1.26
N ALA A 33 -5.59 8.90 1.26
CA ALA A 33 -4.52 9.31 0.37
C ALA A 33 -3.22 8.57 0.67
N VAL A 34 -2.85 8.47 1.95
CA VAL A 34 -1.65 7.73 2.40
C VAL A 34 -1.74 6.26 2.00
N LEU A 35 -2.84 5.58 2.34
CA LEU A 35 -3.04 4.18 1.97
C LEU A 35 -3.11 4.00 0.44
N GLY A 36 -3.67 4.96 -0.28
CA GLY A 36 -3.73 4.97 -1.74
C GLY A 36 -2.35 5.00 -2.39
N VAL A 37 -1.41 5.78 -1.84
CA VAL A 37 -0.01 5.80 -2.32
C VAL A 37 0.65 4.44 -2.12
N ILE A 38 0.46 3.82 -0.94
CA ILE A 38 1.01 2.48 -0.66
C ILE A 38 0.39 1.44 -1.60
N GLN A 39 -0.94 1.47 -1.79
CA GLN A 39 -1.66 0.56 -2.68
C GLN A 39 -1.20 0.71 -4.14
N PHE A 40 -1.00 1.96 -4.59
CA PHE A 40 -0.54 2.25 -5.94
C PHE A 40 0.85 1.65 -6.17
N GLY A 41 1.81 1.88 -5.27
CA GLY A 41 3.15 1.30 -5.38
C GLY A 41 3.14 -0.23 -5.39
N ALA A 42 2.30 -0.85 -4.57
CA ALA A 42 2.18 -2.30 -4.50
C ALA A 42 1.57 -2.91 -5.78
N LEU A 43 0.52 -2.30 -6.33
CA LEU A 43 -0.09 -2.71 -7.60
C LEU A 43 0.86 -2.46 -8.78
N TRP A 44 1.61 -1.36 -8.75
CA TRP A 44 2.61 -1.03 -9.77
C TRP A 44 3.71 -2.09 -9.82
N ASN A 45 4.20 -2.55 -8.67
CA ASN A 45 5.18 -3.65 -8.61
C ASN A 45 4.62 -4.98 -9.12
N LEU A 46 3.37 -5.32 -8.79
CA LEU A 46 2.72 -6.51 -9.34
C LEU A 46 2.52 -6.41 -10.86
N ALA A 47 2.14 -5.24 -11.37
CA ALA A 47 2.03 -5.01 -12.81
C ALA A 47 3.40 -5.11 -13.51
N GLY A 48 4.45 -4.54 -12.91
CA GLY A 48 5.83 -4.66 -13.39
C GLY A 48 6.30 -6.12 -13.50
N LEU A 49 5.97 -6.93 -12.50
CA LEU A 49 6.31 -8.35 -12.46
C LEU A 49 5.56 -9.21 -13.47
N ILE A 50 4.26 -8.97 -13.64
CA ILE A 50 3.39 -9.85 -14.44
C ILE A 50 3.39 -9.44 -15.92
N TRP A 51 3.44 -8.13 -16.23
CA TRP A 51 3.18 -7.61 -17.57
C TRP A 51 4.39 -7.00 -18.27
N LEU A 52 5.31 -6.36 -17.54
CA LEU A 52 6.28 -5.44 -18.16
C LEU A 52 7.73 -5.91 -18.10
N GLY A 53 8.03 -6.99 -17.38
CA GLY A 53 9.41 -7.43 -17.17
C GLY A 53 10.11 -6.54 -16.15
N TYR A 54 10.43 -7.11 -14.98
CA TYR A 54 10.94 -6.42 -13.79
C TYR A 54 12.11 -5.43 -14.01
N ASN A 55 12.86 -5.59 -15.10
CA ASN A 55 14.06 -4.80 -15.39
C ASN A 55 13.78 -3.48 -16.12
N ASP A 56 12.61 -3.29 -16.73
CA ASP A 56 12.34 -2.15 -17.62
C ASP A 56 11.37 -1.10 -17.02
N VAL A 57 10.90 -1.30 -15.79
CA VAL A 57 9.88 -0.44 -15.17
C VAL A 57 10.38 0.22 -13.90
N TRP A 58 10.02 1.48 -13.72
CA TRP A 58 10.26 2.25 -12.51
C TRP A 58 9.89 1.43 -11.26
N PRO A 59 10.82 1.22 -10.30
CA PRO A 59 10.57 0.40 -9.11
C PRO A 59 9.48 1.05 -8.26
N GLY A 60 8.43 0.31 -7.92
CA GLY A 60 7.37 0.79 -7.01
C GLY A 60 7.84 0.90 -5.56
N GLU A 61 9.00 0.34 -5.22
CA GLU A 61 9.56 0.35 -3.86
C GLU A 61 9.73 1.75 -3.24
N PRO A 62 10.25 2.79 -3.95
CA PRO A 62 10.33 4.15 -3.40
C PRO A 62 8.95 4.74 -3.13
N VAL A 63 7.94 4.39 -3.93
CA VAL A 63 6.56 4.85 -3.74
C VAL A 63 5.94 4.20 -2.50
N ILE A 64 6.13 2.89 -2.34
CA ILE A 64 5.71 2.15 -1.14
C ILE A 64 6.40 2.72 0.10
N THR A 65 7.72 2.93 0.04
CA THR A 65 8.52 3.49 1.13
C THR A 65 8.05 4.89 1.50
N GLY A 66 7.84 5.77 0.51
CA GLY A 66 7.28 7.10 0.73
C GLY A 66 5.90 7.06 1.37
N GLY A 67 5.03 6.15 0.92
CA GLY A 67 3.72 5.92 1.52
C GLY A 67 3.80 5.47 2.98
N PHE A 68 4.71 4.56 3.34
CA PHE A 68 4.95 4.16 4.73
C PHE A 68 5.49 5.32 5.58
N CYS A 69 6.43 6.10 5.07
CA CYS A 69 6.91 7.30 5.76
C CYS A 69 5.76 8.28 6.03
N LEU A 70 4.89 8.51 5.04
CA LEU A 70 3.69 9.34 5.22
C LEU A 70 2.70 8.73 6.22
N ALA A 71 2.59 7.41 6.30
CA ALA A 71 1.75 6.75 7.30
C ALA A 71 2.30 6.93 8.72
N ILE A 72 3.62 6.86 8.91
CA ILE A 72 4.27 7.12 10.21
C ILE A 72 4.08 8.58 10.61
N LEU A 73 4.33 9.52 9.70
CA LEU A 73 4.09 10.94 9.93
C LEU A 73 2.61 11.21 10.22
N GLY A 74 1.71 10.57 9.46
CA GLY A 74 0.27 10.61 9.71
C GLY A 74 -0.06 10.10 11.11
N ALA A 75 0.54 9.02 11.58
CA ALA A 75 0.28 8.49 12.92
C ALA A 75 0.78 9.43 14.03
N MET A 76 1.88 10.15 13.80
CA MET A 76 2.44 11.13 14.74
C MET A 76 1.64 12.44 14.77
N PHE A 77 1.18 12.92 13.61
CA PHE A 77 0.65 14.28 13.45
C PHE A 77 -0.84 14.35 13.15
N PHE A 78 -1.42 13.37 12.44
CA PHE A 78 -2.86 13.31 12.27
C PHE A 78 -3.46 12.88 13.60
N LYS A 79 -4.00 13.85 14.34
CA LYS A 79 -4.81 13.62 15.57
C LYS A 79 -6.12 12.85 15.30
N ARG A 80 -6.18 12.05 14.23
CA ARG A 80 -7.34 11.29 13.76
C ARG A 80 -6.95 9.83 13.61
N PRO A 81 -7.78 8.89 14.09
CA PRO A 81 -7.47 7.47 13.99
C PRO A 81 -7.45 7.02 12.51
N LEU A 82 -6.60 6.03 12.22
CA LEU A 82 -6.46 5.41 10.90
C LEU A 82 -7.77 4.79 10.42
N ALA A 83 -8.48 4.10 11.31
CA ALA A 83 -9.82 3.61 11.07
C ALA A 83 -10.71 4.05 12.22
N THR A 84 -11.89 4.57 11.92
CA THR A 84 -12.92 4.79 12.94
C THR A 84 -13.77 3.53 13.06
N ARG A 85 -14.29 3.22 14.26
CA ARG A 85 -15.42 2.29 14.33
C ARG A 85 -16.53 2.86 13.42
N LYS A 86 -17.21 1.99 12.65
CA LYS A 86 -18.49 2.36 12.02
C LYS A 86 -19.26 3.15 13.07
N ALA A 87 -19.67 4.38 12.75
CA ALA A 87 -20.69 5.04 13.54
C ALA A 87 -21.85 4.04 13.58
N GLN A 88 -22.06 3.41 14.73
CA GLN A 88 -23.28 2.67 14.97
C GLN A 88 -24.40 3.70 14.80
N PRO A 89 -25.37 3.47 13.90
CA PRO A 89 -26.59 4.27 13.90
C PRO A 89 -27.27 4.19 15.26
#